data_AF-A0A1D2QWK6-F1
#
_entry.id   AF-A0A1D2QWK6-F1
#
_cell.length_a   1.000
_cell.length_b   1.000
_cell.length_c   1.000
_cell.angle_alpha   90.00
_cell.angle_beta   90.00
_cell.angle_gamma   90.00
#
_symmetry.space_group_name_H-M   'P 1'
#
loop_
_entity.id
_entity.type
_entity.pdbx_description
1 polymer ?
#
loop_
_entity_poly.entity_id
_entity_poly.type
_entity_poly.pdbx_seq_one_letter_code
_entity_poly.pdbx_strand_id
1 'polypeptide(L)'
;MDQENSKRLSNKRIYGPLCEKTLHSALKRELMTNFGFENMVVVADVLIERFLNIINEFTLEKERLQPYQTMVIGIDKHEKFGYGTSIANVKLKPAIITLITPEEIMLLADGKSIMDVRPLIVARILKEAYSQ
;
A
#
# COMPACT_ATOMS: atom_id res chain seq x y z
N MET A 1 -8.34 35.05 31.97
CA MET A 1 -8.59 34.26 30.75
C MET A 1 -7.25 33.81 30.12
N ASP A 2 -6.20 33.60 30.94
CA ASP A 2 -4.80 33.78 30.49
C ASP A 2 -3.90 32.56 30.69
N GLN A 3 -4.23 31.65 31.62
CA GLN A 3 -3.40 30.47 31.89
C GLN A 3 -3.46 29.45 30.74
N GLU A 4 -4.63 29.29 30.12
CA GLU A 4 -4.85 28.30 29.06
C GLU A 4 -4.16 28.70 27.74
N ASN A 5 -4.22 29.99 27.38
CA ASN A 5 -3.49 30.53 26.24
C ASN A 5 -1.97 30.50 26.45
N SER A 6 -1.49 30.81 27.67
CA SER A 6 -0.06 30.73 28.01
C SER A 6 0.47 29.29 27.90
N LYS A 7 -0.31 28.30 28.37
CA LYS A 7 0.02 26.88 28.24
C LYS A 7 0.03 26.42 26.78
N ARG A 8 -0.93 26.85 25.97
CA ARG A 8 -0.97 26.57 24.52
C ARG A 8 0.24 27.14 23.78
N LEU A 9 0.63 28.38 24.07
CA LEU A 9 1.79 29.04 23.46
C LEU A 9 3.11 28.34 23.84
N SER A 10 3.27 27.98 25.12
CA SER A 10 4.40 27.18 25.61
C SER A 10 4.50 25.84 24.88
N ASN A 11 3.40 25.10 24.79
CA ASN A 11 3.35 23.83 24.08
C ASN A 11 3.64 23.99 22.59
N LYS A 12 3.11 25.03 21.93
CA LYS A 12 3.39 25.32 20.52
C LYS A 12 4.88 25.58 20.26
N ARG A 13 5.57 26.24 21.20
CA ARG A 13 7.01 26.51 21.09
C ARG A 13 7.85 25.24 21.19
N ILE A 14 7.46 24.32 22.07
CA ILE A 14 8.19 23.06 22.32
C ILE A 14 7.88 22.02 21.24
N TYR A 15 6.59 21.80 20.93
CA TYR A 15 6.15 20.70 20.06
C TYR A 15 5.93 21.11 18.61
N GLY A 16 5.76 22.40 18.30
CA GLY A 16 5.61 22.89 16.93
C GLY A 16 6.74 22.45 15.99
N PRO A 17 8.02 22.62 16.35
CA PRO A 17 9.14 22.13 15.54
C PRO A 17 9.18 20.61 15.40
N LEU A 18 8.60 19.85 16.34
CA LEU A 18 8.53 18.39 16.25
C LEU A 18 7.46 17.94 15.26
N CYS A 19 6.38 18.71 15.08
CA CYS A 19 5.35 18.45 14.07
C CYS A 19 5.90 18.51 12.63
N GLU A 20 7.00 19.24 12.39
CA GLU A 20 7.69 19.32 11.09
C GLU A 20 8.46 18.04 10.73
N LYS A 21 8.66 17.12 11.68
CA LYS A 21 9.37 15.85 11.47
C LYS A 21 8.47 14.70 11.00
N THR A 22 7.20 14.97 10.73
CA THR A 22 6.30 13.95 10.16
C THR A 22 6.51 13.83 8.65
N LEU A 23 6.23 12.65 8.09
CA LEU A 23 6.25 12.45 6.64
C LEU A 23 5.27 13.39 5.93
N HIS A 24 4.10 13.62 6.53
CA HIS A 24 3.12 14.59 6.04
C HIS A 24 3.72 16.00 5.92
N SER A 25 4.36 16.52 6.99
CA SER A 25 4.97 17.86 6.97
C SER A 25 6.15 17.96 5.99
N ALA A 26 6.92 16.88 5.80
CA ALA A 26 7.97 16.83 4.80
C ALA A 26 7.42 16.92 3.36
N LEU A 27 6.37 16.14 3.05
CA LEU A 27 5.69 16.19 1.75
C LEU A 27 5.01 17.54 1.52
N LYS A 28 4.44 18.15 2.56
CA LYS A 28 3.87 19.50 2.50
C LYS A 28 4.91 20.51 2.09
N ARG A 29 6.06 20.54 2.77
CA ARG A 29 7.16 21.45 2.42
C ARG A 29 7.61 21.26 0.97
N GLU A 30 7.71 20.02 0.50
CA GLU A 30 8.10 19.70 -0.87
C GLU A 30 7.09 20.27 -1.89
N LEU A 31 5.78 20.03 -1.70
CA LEU A 31 4.74 20.57 -2.58
C LEU A 31 4.74 22.10 -2.60
N MET A 32 4.88 22.72 -1.43
CA MET A 32 4.87 24.17 -1.29
C MET A 32 6.11 24.85 -1.89
N THR A 33 7.27 24.17 -1.90
CA THR A 33 8.55 24.77 -2.32
C THR A 33 8.89 24.46 -3.77
N ASN A 34 8.55 23.26 -4.26
CA ASN A 34 9.06 22.75 -5.54
C ASN A 34 7.97 22.50 -6.59
N PHE A 35 6.69 22.45 -6.20
CA PHE A 35 5.58 22.11 -7.11
C PHE A 35 4.55 23.22 -7.28
N GLY A 36 4.84 24.44 -6.81
CA GLY A 36 4.00 25.62 -7.05
C GLY A 36 2.69 25.65 -6.23
N PHE A 37 2.61 24.93 -5.10
CA PHE A 37 1.43 24.94 -4.22
C PHE A 37 1.42 26.10 -3.20
N GLU A 38 2.28 27.11 -3.39
CA GLU A 38 2.51 28.24 -2.47
C GLU A 38 1.23 28.91 -1.93
N ASN A 39 0.17 28.98 -2.76
CA ASN A 39 -1.11 29.59 -2.41
C ASN A 39 -2.26 28.58 -2.20
N MET A 40 -1.95 27.28 -2.16
CA MET A 40 -2.93 26.19 -2.17
C MET A 40 -2.71 25.20 -1.02
N VAL A 41 -2.42 25.72 0.19
CA VAL A 41 -2.11 24.93 1.38
C VAL A 41 -3.16 23.84 1.68
N VAL A 42 -4.44 24.17 1.56
CA VAL A 42 -5.55 23.23 1.80
C VAL A 42 -5.55 22.10 0.76
N VAL A 43 -5.26 22.42 -0.50
CA VAL A 43 -5.19 21.43 -1.58
C VAL A 43 -3.97 20.53 -1.39
N ALA A 44 -2.84 21.09 -0.98
CA ALA A 44 -1.62 20.33 -0.69
C ALA A 44 -1.87 19.30 0.43
N ASP A 45 -2.54 19.69 1.53
CA ASP A 45 -2.88 18.76 2.62
C ASP A 45 -3.77 17.61 2.15
N VAL A 46 -4.82 17.90 1.35
CA VAL A 46 -5.70 16.86 0.77
C VAL A 46 -4.93 15.91 -0.15
N LEU A 47 -4.02 16.42 -0.98
CA LEU A 47 -3.19 15.60 -1.87
C LEU A 47 -2.21 14.71 -1.10
N ILE A 48 -1.58 15.23 -0.05
CA ILE A 48 -0.66 14.45 0.80
C ILE A 48 -1.41 13.31 1.48
N GLU A 49 -2.55 13.59 2.09
CA GLU A 49 -3.41 12.55 2.69
C GLU A 49 -3.81 11.50 1.65
N ARG A 50 -4.13 11.92 0.41
CA ARG A 50 -4.42 10.97 -0.67
C ARG A 50 -3.20 10.13 -1.04
N PHE A 51 -2.00 10.70 -1.13
CA PHE A 51 -0.77 9.95 -1.42
C PHE A 51 -0.41 8.98 -0.31
N LEU A 52 -0.53 9.39 0.95
CA LEU A 52 -0.30 8.52 2.10
C LEU A 52 -1.28 7.36 2.11
N ASN A 53 -2.56 7.59 1.79
CA ASN A 53 -3.54 6.51 1.65
C ASN A 53 -3.19 5.56 0.50
N ILE A 54 -2.73 6.07 -0.65
CA ILE A 54 -2.27 5.21 -1.77
C ILE A 54 -1.06 4.38 -1.33
N ILE A 55 -0.08 5.00 -0.65
CA ILE A 55 1.08 4.27 -0.14
C ILE A 55 0.60 3.17 0.81
N ASN A 56 -0.26 3.47 1.76
CA ASN A 56 -0.81 2.51 2.71
C ASN A 56 -1.61 1.38 2.03
N GLU A 57 -2.36 1.67 0.96
CA GLU A 57 -3.08 0.67 0.17
C GLU A 57 -2.12 -0.29 -0.57
N PHE A 58 -0.93 0.18 -0.94
CA PHE A 58 0.08 -0.59 -1.67
C PHE A 58 1.22 -1.12 -0.80
N THR A 59 1.31 -0.71 0.47
CA THR A 59 2.27 -1.24 1.44
C THR A 59 1.57 -2.25 2.34
N LEU A 60 1.98 -3.51 2.24
CA LEU A 60 1.60 -4.55 3.19
C LEU A 60 2.30 -4.23 4.52
N GLU A 61 1.62 -3.54 5.44
CA GLU A 61 2.27 -2.82 6.53
C GLU A 61 3.19 -3.68 7.42
N LYS A 62 2.96 -4.98 7.64
CA LYS A 62 3.74 -5.74 8.66
C LYS A 62 3.93 -7.24 8.42
N GLU A 63 3.48 -7.81 7.32
CA GLU A 63 3.65 -9.24 7.07
C GLU A 63 5.01 -9.47 6.41
N ARG A 64 5.97 -10.01 7.19
CA ARG A 64 7.18 -10.59 6.60
C ARG A 64 6.70 -11.66 5.63
N LEU A 65 6.86 -11.42 4.33
CA LEU A 65 6.69 -12.44 3.30
C LEU A 65 7.39 -13.71 3.79
N GLN A 66 6.65 -14.82 3.86
CA GLN A 66 7.25 -16.09 4.18
C GLN A 66 8.11 -16.55 2.99
N PRO A 67 9.07 -17.46 3.20
CA PRO A 67 9.80 -18.07 2.08
C PRO A 67 8.83 -18.57 1.00
N TYR A 68 9.21 -18.36 -0.26
CA TYR A 68 8.41 -18.68 -1.44
C TYR A 68 7.13 -17.86 -1.63
N GLN A 69 6.87 -16.82 -0.83
CA GLN A 69 5.79 -15.88 -1.09
C GLN A 69 6.25 -14.65 -1.86
N THR A 70 5.34 -14.06 -2.63
CA THR A 70 5.56 -12.78 -3.30
C THR A 70 4.27 -11.96 -3.32
N MET A 71 4.41 -10.64 -3.41
CA MET A 71 3.29 -9.74 -3.61
C MET A 71 3.06 -9.55 -5.11
N VAL A 72 1.80 -9.71 -5.53
CA VAL A 72 1.34 -9.36 -6.88
C VAL A 72 0.27 -8.29 -6.78
N ILE A 73 0.18 -7.44 -7.80
CA ILE A 73 -0.88 -6.43 -7.88
C ILE A 73 -1.98 -6.99 -8.79
N GLY A 74 -3.16 -7.18 -8.22
CA GLY A 74 -4.37 -7.62 -8.92
C GLY A 74 -5.38 -6.48 -9.05
N ILE A 75 -6.45 -6.74 -9.80
CA ILE A 75 -7.63 -5.86 -9.85
C ILE A 75 -8.55 -6.24 -8.68
N ASP A 76 -9.15 -5.26 -8.02
CA ASP A 76 -10.13 -5.50 -6.95
C ASP A 76 -11.29 -6.36 -7.48
N LYS A 77 -11.60 -7.47 -6.80
CA LYS A 77 -12.65 -8.43 -7.21
C LYS A 77 -14.06 -7.83 -7.21
N HIS A 78 -14.24 -6.71 -6.52
CA HIS A 78 -15.51 -5.97 -6.48
C HIS A 78 -15.59 -4.86 -7.54
N GLU A 79 -14.53 -4.69 -8.35
CA GLU A 79 -14.52 -3.71 -9.43
C GLU A 79 -15.51 -4.09 -10.53
N LYS A 80 -16.35 -3.14 -10.95
CA LYS A 80 -17.29 -3.32 -12.05
C LYS A 80 -16.61 -2.95 -13.37
N PHE A 81 -16.44 -3.94 -14.25
CA PHE A 81 -15.92 -3.70 -15.59
C PHE A 81 -17.02 -3.18 -16.52
N GLY A 82 -16.73 -2.10 -17.24
CA GLY A 82 -17.63 -1.47 -18.20
C GLY A 82 -16.97 -1.25 -19.56
N TYR A 83 -17.72 -0.72 -20.52
CA TYR A 83 -17.12 -0.33 -21.80
C TYR A 83 -16.14 0.83 -21.58
N GLY A 84 -14.87 0.64 -21.96
CA GLY A 84 -13.81 1.64 -21.81
C GLY A 84 -12.99 1.59 -20.51
N THR A 85 -13.23 0.62 -19.61
CA THR A 85 -12.33 0.42 -18.45
C THR A 85 -10.96 -0.07 -18.89
N SER A 86 -9.91 0.63 -18.45
CA SER A 86 -8.52 0.28 -18.64
C SER A 86 -7.86 0.03 -17.28
N ILE A 87 -6.70 -0.63 -17.24
CA ILE A 87 -5.94 -0.87 -16.00
C ILE A 87 -5.64 0.45 -15.25
N ALA A 88 -5.49 1.57 -15.98
CA ALA A 88 -5.26 2.88 -15.37
C ALA A 88 -6.47 3.43 -14.59
N ASN A 89 -7.67 2.91 -14.86
CA ASN A 89 -8.94 3.44 -14.35
C ASN A 89 -9.70 2.43 -13.48
N VAL A 90 -9.05 1.34 -13.07
CA VAL A 90 -9.64 0.33 -12.19
C VAL A 90 -8.88 0.28 -10.87
N LYS A 91 -9.60 -0.02 -9.80
CA LYS A 91 -8.98 -0.19 -8.49
C LYS A 91 -8.04 -1.40 -8.48
N LEU A 92 -6.78 -1.14 -8.17
CA LEU A 92 -5.74 -2.16 -8.00
C LEU A 92 -5.58 -2.47 -6.51
N LYS A 93 -5.29 -3.74 -6.19
CA LYS A 93 -5.09 -4.21 -4.83
C LYS A 93 -3.89 -5.17 -4.78
N PRO A 94 -2.96 -5.00 -3.83
CA PRO A 94 -1.91 -5.99 -3.60
C PRO A 94 -2.50 -7.28 -3.00
N ALA A 95 -1.97 -8.43 -3.42
CA ALA A 95 -2.27 -9.74 -2.85
C ALA A 95 -0.96 -10.52 -2.68
N ILE A 96 -0.84 -11.25 -1.57
CA ILE A 96 0.29 -12.14 -1.30
C ILE A 96 -0.05 -13.52 -1.88
N ILE A 97 0.83 -14.06 -2.70
CA ILE A 97 0.69 -15.42 -3.25
C ILE A 97 1.89 -16.27 -2.85
N THR A 98 1.67 -17.56 -2.64
CA THR A 98 2.74 -18.53 -2.43
C THR A 98 3.13 -19.13 -3.78
N LEU A 99 4.37 -18.95 -4.23
CA LEU A 99 4.85 -19.46 -5.53
C LEU A 99 4.90 -20.99 -5.56
N ILE A 100 5.34 -21.60 -4.47
CA ILE A 100 5.41 -23.05 -4.31
C ILE A 100 5.30 -23.42 -2.83
N THR A 101 4.54 -24.47 -2.51
CA THR A 101 4.39 -24.97 -1.14
C THR A 101 5.34 -26.14 -0.84
N PRO A 102 5.59 -26.45 0.44
CA PRO A 102 6.38 -27.62 0.81
C PRO A 102 5.82 -28.93 0.23
N GLU A 103 4.50 -29.08 0.16
CA GLU A 103 3.85 -30.29 -0.39
C GLU A 103 4.12 -30.42 -1.89
N GLU A 104 4.09 -29.30 -2.63
CA GLU A 104 4.41 -29.26 -4.06
C GLU A 104 5.89 -29.59 -4.30
N ILE A 105 6.79 -29.13 -3.43
CA ILE A 105 8.22 -29.49 -3.45
C ILE A 105 8.38 -31.00 -3.22
N MET A 106 7.67 -31.58 -2.26
CA MET A 106 7.71 -33.02 -1.99
C MET A 106 7.24 -33.84 -3.20
N LEU A 107 6.16 -33.43 -3.86
CA LEU A 107 5.68 -34.12 -5.07
C LEU A 107 6.72 -34.13 -6.19
N LEU A 108 7.43 -33.02 -6.39
CA LEU A 108 8.51 -32.93 -7.36
C LEU A 108 9.72 -33.77 -6.93
N ALA A 109 10.04 -33.79 -5.63
CA ALA A 109 11.10 -34.63 -5.07
C ALA A 109 10.81 -36.13 -5.22
N ASP A 110 9.55 -36.53 -5.14
CA ASP A 110 9.07 -37.91 -5.36
C ASP A 110 9.05 -38.31 -6.86
N GLY A 111 9.50 -37.43 -7.76
CA GLY A 111 9.65 -37.71 -9.18
C GLY A 111 8.41 -37.42 -10.03
N LYS A 112 7.39 -36.73 -9.50
CA LYS A 112 6.29 -36.25 -10.35
C LYS A 112 6.79 -35.21 -11.35
N SER A 113 6.23 -35.26 -12.56
CA SER A 113 6.54 -34.27 -13.59
C SER A 113 6.01 -32.90 -13.20
N ILE A 114 6.77 -31.85 -13.50
CA ILE A 114 6.34 -30.46 -13.35
C ILE A 114 5.04 -30.18 -14.12
N MET A 115 4.82 -30.88 -15.22
CA MET A 115 3.61 -30.74 -16.04
C MET A 115 2.34 -31.19 -15.29
N ASP A 116 2.46 -32.14 -14.36
CA ASP A 116 1.34 -32.65 -13.57
C ASP A 116 1.09 -31.77 -12.33
N VAL A 117 2.15 -31.19 -11.76
CA VAL A 117 2.08 -30.36 -10.55
C VAL A 117 1.67 -28.91 -10.87
N ARG A 118 2.09 -28.37 -12.02
CA ARG A 118 1.84 -26.98 -12.41
C ARG A 118 0.37 -26.57 -12.42
N PRO A 119 -0.60 -27.36 -12.93
CA PRO A 119 -2.01 -27.01 -12.86
C PRO A 119 -2.52 -26.84 -11.42
N LEU A 120 -2.02 -27.66 -10.49
CA LEU A 120 -2.36 -27.58 -9.06
C LEU A 120 -1.83 -26.29 -8.44
N ILE A 121 -0.55 -25.97 -8.71
CA ILE A 121 0.09 -24.72 -8.27
C ILE A 121 -0.70 -23.51 -8.76
N VAL A 122 -1.02 -23.46 -10.05
CA VAL A 122 -1.73 -22.32 -10.66
C VAL A 122 -3.13 -22.18 -10.05
N ALA A 123 -3.88 -23.28 -9.88
CA ALA A 123 -5.20 -23.25 -9.28
C ALA A 123 -5.15 -22.74 -7.82
N ARG A 124 -4.12 -23.12 -7.06
CA ARG A 124 -3.90 -22.63 -5.69
C ARG A 124 -3.59 -21.13 -5.67
N ILE A 125 -2.62 -20.68 -6.48
CA ILE A 125 -2.25 -19.26 -6.57
C ILE A 125 -3.47 -18.38 -6.91
N LEU A 126 -4.29 -18.81 -7.88
CA LEU A 126 -5.49 -18.07 -8.25
C LEU A 126 -6.52 -18.00 -7.12
N LYS A 127 -6.69 -19.09 -6.34
CA LYS A 127 -7.57 -19.09 -5.16
C LYS A 127 -7.05 -18.19 -4.04
N GLU A 128 -5.73 -18.19 -3.80
CA GLU A 128 -5.09 -17.30 -2.81
C GLU A 128 -5.24 -15.83 -3.18
N ALA A 129 -5.08 -15.49 -4.46
CA ALA A 129 -5.26 -14.12 -4.94
C ALA A 129 -6.74 -13.68 -4.85
N TYR A 130 -7.69 -14.56 -5.15
CA TYR A 130 -9.13 -14.25 -5.14
C TYR A 130 -9.72 -14.13 -3.72
N SER A 131 -9.16 -14.84 -2.74
CA SER A 131 -9.65 -14.78 -1.36
C SER A 131 -9.33 -13.46 -0.66
N GLN A 132 -8.25 -12.78 -1.09
CA GLN A 132 -7.85 -11.45 -0.63
C GLN A 132 -8.69 -10.34 -1.27
#